data_AF-A0A957KLF6-F1
#
_entry.id   AF-A0A957KLF6-F1
#
_cell.length_a   1.000
_cell.length_b   1.000
_cell.length_c   1.000
_cell.angle_alpha   90.00
_cell.angle_beta   90.00
_cell.angle_gamma   90.00
#
_symmetry.space_group_name_H-M   'P 1'
#
loop_
_entity.id
_entity.type
_entity.pdbx_description
1 polymer ?
#
loop_
_entity_poly.entity_id
_entity_poly.type
_entity_poly.pdbx_seq_one_letter_code
_entity_poly.pdbx_strand_id
1 'polypeptide(L)' 'MQRKYGKIVGWGKYAPERVLTNAEIETFVDTTDEWITRRTGIKQRHIAADHETTSSMAIEASRRALAMAGMTPADLDL' A
#
# COMPACT_ATOMS: atom_id res chain seq x y z
N MET A 1 18.44 8.91 34.40
CA MET A 1 17.50 7.93 33.79
C MET A 1 17.59 8.02 32.28
N GLN A 2 17.71 6.90 31.58
CA GLN A 2 17.74 6.88 30.11
C GLN A 2 16.30 7.01 29.57
N ARG A 3 16.08 7.92 28.61
CA ARG A 3 14.75 8.22 28.07
C ARG A 3 14.31 7.08 27.14
N LYS A 4 13.17 6.45 27.41
CA LYS A 4 12.59 5.43 26.53
C LYS A 4 11.93 6.11 25.31
N TYR A 5 12.19 5.60 24.11
CA TYR A 5 11.56 6.02 22.87
C TYR A 5 11.46 4.84 21.90
N GLY A 6 10.46 4.87 21.02
CA GLY A 6 10.34 3.92 19.92
C GLY A 6 11.07 4.42 18.68
N LYS A 7 11.53 3.49 17.83
CA LYS A 7 12.13 3.79 16.54
C LYS A 7 11.45 2.95 15.47
N ILE A 8 11.09 3.57 14.35
CA ILE A 8 10.70 2.84 13.14
C ILE A 8 11.99 2.28 12.54
N VAL A 9 12.15 0.96 12.60
CA VAL A 9 13.37 0.26 12.13
C VAL A 9 13.26 -0.27 10.70
N GLY A 10 12.04 -0.42 10.19
CA GLY A 10 11.78 -0.81 8.80
C GLY A 10 10.34 -0.48 8.39
N TRP A 11 10.09 -0.46 7.09
CA TRP A 11 8.76 -0.30 6.53
C TRP A 11 8.62 -1.14 5.27
N GLY A 12 7.40 -1.48 4.91
CA GLY A 12 7.08 -2.26 3.74
C GLY A 12 5.73 -1.86 3.20
N LYS A 13 5.55 -2.03 1.89
CA LYS A 13 4.29 -1.74 1.22
C LYS A 13 3.96 -2.84 0.23
N TYR A 14 2.67 -3.08 0.12
CA TYR A 14 2.07 -3.84 -0.95
C TYR A 14 0.86 -3.04 -1.46
N ALA A 15 0.73 -2.97 -2.78
CA ALA A 15 -0.45 -2.46 -3.45
C ALA A 15 -0.91 -3.54 -4.43
N PRO A 16 -2.23 -3.73 -4.61
CA PRO A 16 -2.74 -4.70 -5.56
C PRO A 16 -2.11 -4.61 -6.94
N GLU A 17 -1.95 -5.72 -7.64
CA GLU A 17 -1.29 -5.70 -8.94
C GLU A 17 -2.08 -4.93 -10.00
N ARG A 18 -3.42 -5.02 -9.96
CA ARG A 18 -4.27 -4.38 -10.97
C ARG A 18 -4.30 -2.87 -10.78
N VAL A 19 -3.79 -2.17 -11.78
CA VAL A 19 -3.89 -0.71 -11.91
C VAL A 19 -5.20 -0.35 -12.61
N LEU A 20 -5.93 0.61 -12.04
CA LEU A 20 -7.10 1.26 -12.64
C LEU A 20 -6.74 2.73 -12.93
N THR A 21 -6.61 3.05 -14.20
CA THR A 21 -6.28 4.40 -14.69
C THR A 21 -7.49 5.34 -14.66
N ASN A 22 -7.26 6.65 -14.69
CA ASN A 22 -8.36 7.60 -14.86
C ASN A 22 -9.08 7.40 -16.20
N ALA A 23 -8.35 7.10 -17.28
CA ALA A 23 -8.92 6.82 -18.59
C ALA A 23 -9.88 5.62 -18.56
N GLU A 24 -9.58 4.57 -17.80
CA GLU A 24 -10.54 3.47 -17.59
C GLU A 24 -11.77 3.94 -16.82
N ILE A 25 -11.61 4.77 -15.79
CA ILE A 25 -12.74 5.29 -15.00
C ILE A 25 -13.71 6.09 -15.86
N GLU A 26 -13.21 6.89 -16.81
CA GLU A 26 -14.04 7.64 -17.78
C GLU A 26 -14.99 6.73 -18.58
N THR A 27 -14.63 5.46 -18.77
CA THR A 27 -15.46 4.53 -19.55
C THR A 27 -16.73 4.09 -18.82
N PHE A 28 -16.79 4.25 -17.49
CA PHE A 28 -17.91 3.78 -16.67
C PHE A 28 -18.39 4.79 -15.60
N VAL A 29 -17.79 5.98 -15.51
CA VAL A 29 -18.20 7.09 -14.65
C VAL A 29 -18.22 8.37 -15.48
N ASP A 30 -19.25 9.21 -15.29
CA ASP A 30 -19.32 10.55 -15.91
C ASP A 30 -18.29 11.49 -15.27
N THR A 31 -17.05 11.42 -15.76
CA THR A 31 -15.90 12.17 -15.26
C THR A 31 -14.82 12.27 -16.33
N THR A 32 -13.72 12.98 -16.04
CA THR A 32 -12.54 13.08 -16.91
C THR A 32 -11.26 13.03 -16.08
N ASP A 33 -10.15 12.60 -16.68
CA ASP A 33 -8.81 12.62 -16.11
C ASP A 33 -8.44 14.03 -15.69
N GLU A 34 -8.78 15.03 -16.50
CA GLU A 34 -8.59 16.44 -16.15
C GLU A 34 -9.34 16.80 -14.86
N TRP A 35 -10.62 16.43 -14.76
CA TRP A 35 -11.43 16.72 -13.59
C TRP A 35 -10.89 16.01 -12.33
N ILE A 36 -10.58 14.72 -12.42
CA ILE A 36 -10.05 13.91 -11.32
C ILE A 36 -8.70 14.47 -10.86
N THR A 37 -7.80 14.71 -11.81
CA THR A 37 -6.45 15.19 -11.52
C THR A 37 -6.48 16.58 -10.90
N ARG A 38 -7.26 17.50 -11.45
CA ARG A 38 -7.35 18.88 -10.94
C ARG A 38 -7.89 18.93 -9.51
N ARG A 39 -8.81 18.04 -9.15
CA ARG A 39 -9.44 18.01 -7.83
C ARG A 39 -8.64 17.22 -6.79
N THR A 40 -7.96 16.15 -7.19
CA THR A 40 -7.39 15.17 -6.25
C THR A 40 -5.90 14.89 -6.45
N GLY A 41 -5.33 15.26 -7.60
CA GLY A 41 -3.98 14.88 -8.00
C GLY A 41 -3.81 13.41 -8.40
N ILE A 42 -4.87 12.59 -8.35
CA ILE A 42 -4.79 11.16 -8.62
C ILE A 42 -4.81 10.89 -10.12
N LYS A 43 -3.86 10.08 -10.61
CA LYS A 43 -3.80 9.57 -12.01
C LYS A 43 -4.20 8.11 -12.17
N GLN A 44 -3.97 7.31 -11.14
CA GLN A 44 -4.26 5.88 -11.13
C GLN A 44 -4.46 5.42 -9.69
N ARG A 45 -5.13 4.29 -9.52
CA ARG A 45 -5.22 3.56 -8.25
C ARG A 45 -5.05 2.06 -8.47
N HIS A 46 -4.88 1.33 -7.39
CA HIS A 46 -4.79 -0.13 -7.42
C HIS A 46 -6.10 -0.74 -6.90
N ILE A 47 -6.56 -1.82 -7.52
CA ILE A 47 -7.78 -2.54 -7.17
C ILE A 47 -7.42 -3.99 -6.85
N ALA A 48 -7.82 -4.48 -5.69
CA ALA A 48 -7.59 -5.86 -5.28
C ALA A 48 -8.26 -6.85 -6.23
N ALA A 49 -7.53 -7.87 -6.65
CA ALA A 49 -8.11 -9.09 -7.20
C ALA A 49 -8.71 -9.94 -6.06
N ASP A 50 -9.52 -10.95 -6.41
CA ASP A 50 -10.21 -11.80 -5.43
C ASP A 50 -9.26 -12.52 -4.46
N HIS A 51 -8.02 -12.80 -4.89
CA HIS A 51 -7.00 -13.45 -4.06
C HIS A 51 -6.20 -12.46 -3.20
N GLU A 52 -6.27 -11.15 -3.48
CA GLU A 52 -5.54 -10.10 -2.76
C GLU A 52 -6.36 -9.58 -1.57
N THR A 53 -6.55 -10.44 -0.58
CA THR A 53 -7.25 -10.08 0.65
C THR A 53 -6.45 -9.11 1.52
N THR A 54 -7.11 -8.40 2.43
CA THR A 54 -6.45 -7.53 3.42
C THR A 54 -5.31 -8.23 4.16
N SER A 55 -5.49 -9.51 4.54
CA SER A 55 -4.46 -10.28 5.24
C SER A 55 -3.29 -10.63 4.33
N SER A 56 -3.54 -11.05 3.08
CA SER A 56 -2.45 -11.37 2.13
C SER A 56 -1.57 -10.15 1.84
N MET A 57 -2.18 -8.98 1.63
CA MET A 57 -1.47 -7.72 1.38
C MET A 57 -0.70 -7.26 2.61
N ALA A 58 -1.29 -7.38 3.80
CA ALA A 58 -0.62 -7.06 5.06
C ALA A 58 0.59 -7.99 5.30
N ILE A 59 0.46 -9.29 5.05
CA ILE A 59 1.56 -10.26 5.18
C ILE A 59 2.71 -9.87 4.25
N GLU A 60 2.43 -9.52 3.01
CA GLU A 60 3.47 -9.15 2.05
C GLU A 60 4.14 -7.82 2.42
N ALA A 61 3.37 -6.81 2.85
CA ALA A 61 3.93 -5.57 3.38
C ALA A 61 4.80 -5.81 4.63
N SER A 62 4.36 -6.65 5.57
CA SER A 62 5.09 -6.99 6.79
C SER A 62 6.39 -7.75 6.49
N ARG A 63 6.38 -8.70 5.55
CA ARG A 63 7.61 -9.40 5.11
C ARG A 63 8.65 -8.41 4.57
N ARG A 64 8.23 -7.43 3.77
CA ARG A 64 9.11 -6.37 3.26
C ARG A 64 9.62 -5.47 4.38
N ALA A 65 8.78 -5.15 5.36
CA ALA A 65 9.18 -4.35 6.53
C ALA A 65 10.24 -5.07 7.38
N LEU A 66 10.06 -6.37 7.64
CA LEU A 66 11.02 -7.20 8.35
C LEU A 66 12.36 -7.30 7.59
N ALA A 67 12.31 -7.53 6.28
CA ALA A 67 13.49 -7.56 5.44
C ALA A 67 14.25 -6.22 5.49
N MET A 68 13.54 -5.09 5.42
CA MET A 68 14.15 -3.76 5.56
C MET A 68 14.76 -3.53 6.95
N ALA A 69 14.11 -4.03 8.00
CA ALA A 69 14.61 -3.93 9.37
C ALA A 69 15.79 -4.89 9.65
N GLY A 70 16.09 -5.82 8.74
CA GLY A 70 17.07 -6.88 8.98
C GLY A 70 16.64 -7.86 10.07
N MET A 71 15.33 -8.02 10.27
CA MET A 71 14.73 -8.86 11.31
C MET A 71 14.09 -10.11 10.70
N THR A 72 14.07 -11.17 11.49
CA THR A 72 13.34 -12.40 11.19
C THR A 72 11.96 -12.37 11.87
N PRO A 73 11.00 -13.19 11.42
CA PRO A 73 9.71 -13.30 12.10
C PRO A 73 9.83 -13.73 13.58
N ALA A 74 10.90 -14.44 13.96
CA ALA A 74 11.14 -14.87 15.33
C ALA A 74 11.56 -13.71 16.27
N ASP A 75 11.97 -12.57 15.71
CA ASP A 75 12.34 -11.38 16.47
C ASP A 75 11.13 -10.51 16.86
N LEU A 76 9.92 -10.86 16.38
CA LEU A 76 8.68 -10.14 16.67
C LEU A 76 8.01 -10.68 17.95
N ASP A 77 7.62 -9.76 18.85
CA ASP A 77 6.79 -10.08 20.02
C ASP A 77 5.29 -9.94 19.72
N LEU A 78 4.91 -8.92 18.92
CA LEU A 78 3.54 -8.58 18.53
C LEU A 78 3.46 -8.09 17.08
#